data_AF-A0A183HX73-F1
#
_entry.id   AF-A0A183HX73-F1
#
_cell.length_a   1.000
_cell.length_b   1.000
_cell.length_c   1.000
_cell.angle_alpha   90.00
_cell.angle_beta   90.00
_cell.angle_gamma   90.00
#
_symmetry.space_group_name_H-M   'P 1'
#
loop_
_entity.id
_entity.type
_entity.pdbx_description
1 polymer ?
#
loop_
_entity_poly.entity_id
_entity_poly.type
_entity_poly.pdbx_seq_one_letter_code
_entity_poly.pdbx_strand_id
1 'polypeptide(L)'
;MLCRHGIRCTEQECLYSPSHWSSSLKSPNQVIETFIANMQSCYQENLQTIPVQQSVPYGDGKQMIDIWGNEADSTEAMVLFHGGYWQEGDRKLFTSPVKVLVDEGFVVACVGYDFATTISLNVVVEEATKALYVSMIFVCFRGQSGS
;
A
#
# COMPACT_ATOMS: atom_id res chain seq x y z
N MET A 1 3.19 -15.76 -28.55
CA MET A 1 3.72 -16.94 -27.86
C MET A 1 2.89 -17.16 -26.60
N LEU A 2 2.72 -18.41 -26.17
CA LEU A 2 2.09 -18.77 -24.89
C LEU A 2 3.20 -19.15 -23.91
N CYS A 3 3.09 -18.74 -22.65
CA CYS A 3 4.00 -19.20 -21.60
C CYS A 3 3.63 -20.61 -21.12
N ARG A 4 4.44 -21.19 -20.22
CA ARG A 4 4.19 -22.52 -19.63
C ARG A 4 2.85 -22.65 -18.88
N HIS A 5 2.22 -21.53 -18.54
CA HIS A 5 0.92 -21.47 -17.85
C HIS A 5 -0.25 -21.17 -18.81
N GLY A 6 -0.02 -21.21 -20.13
CA GLY A 6 -1.06 -21.01 -21.14
C GLY A 6 -1.52 -19.55 -21.33
N ILE A 7 -0.83 -18.58 -20.73
CA ILE A 7 -1.10 -17.15 -20.89
C ILE A 7 -0.28 -16.59 -22.06
N ARG A 8 -0.86 -15.64 -22.81
CA ARG A 8 -0.16 -14.96 -23.91
C ARG A 8 0.82 -13.92 -23.35
N CYS A 9 2.06 -14.35 -23.13
CA CYS A 9 3.19 -13.51 -22.74
C CYS A 9 4.51 -14.16 -23.19
N THR A 10 5.61 -13.42 -23.10
CA THR A 10 6.97 -13.94 -23.26
C THR A 10 7.38 -14.79 -22.05
N GLU A 11 8.42 -15.59 -22.20
CA GLU A 11 8.96 -16.37 -21.07
C GLU A 11 9.45 -15.46 -19.95
N GLN A 12 10.11 -14.34 -20.30
CA GLN A 12 10.57 -13.35 -19.33
C GLN A 12 9.41 -12.70 -18.58
N GLU A 13 8.35 -12.26 -19.28
CA GLU A 13 7.14 -11.72 -18.63
C GLU A 13 6.51 -12.75 -17.68
N CYS A 14 6.51 -14.03 -18.05
CA CYS A 14 6.03 -15.11 -17.18
C CYS A 14 6.89 -15.26 -15.91
N LEU A 15 8.23 -15.14 -16.01
CA LEU A 15 9.12 -15.23 -14.85
C LEU A 15 8.86 -14.10 -13.85
N TYR A 16 8.61 -12.88 -14.34
CA TYR A 16 8.38 -11.69 -13.51
C TYR A 16 6.91 -11.45 -13.12
N SER A 17 6.03 -12.41 -13.37
CA SER A 17 4.60 -12.31 -13.00
C SER A 17 4.30 -13.20 -11.79
N PRO A 18 4.28 -12.68 -10.54
CA PRO A 18 4.11 -13.49 -9.32
C PRO A 18 2.85 -14.37 -9.32
N SER A 19 1.79 -13.91 -9.97
CA SER A 19 0.53 -14.65 -10.11
C SER A 19 0.68 -16.01 -10.82
N HIS A 20 1.73 -16.19 -11.62
CA HIS A 20 2.02 -17.45 -12.31
C HIS A 20 2.60 -18.52 -11.38
N TRP A 21 2.95 -18.16 -10.15
CA TRP A 21 3.68 -19.01 -9.21
C TRP A 21 2.88 -19.33 -7.94
N SER A 22 1.58 -19.01 -7.94
CA SER A 22 0.68 -19.42 -6.87
C SER A 22 0.55 -20.94 -6.85
N SER A 23 0.58 -21.54 -5.66
CA SER A 23 0.28 -22.97 -5.46
C SER A 23 -1.21 -23.30 -5.61
N SER A 24 -2.08 -22.30 -5.77
CA SER A 24 -3.51 -22.51 -5.98
C SER A 24 -3.78 -23.12 -7.34
N LEU A 25 -4.92 -23.81 -7.48
CA LEU A 25 -5.40 -24.32 -8.77
C LEU A 25 -5.98 -23.23 -9.70
N LYS A 26 -5.85 -21.96 -9.31
CA LYS A 26 -6.40 -20.81 -10.04
C LYS A 26 -5.47 -20.42 -11.19
N SER A 27 -6.04 -19.92 -12.28
CA SER A 27 -5.24 -19.28 -13.33
C SER A 27 -4.55 -18.01 -12.80
N PRO A 28 -3.47 -17.54 -13.43
CA PRO A 28 -2.78 -16.31 -13.00
C PRO A 28 -3.72 -15.09 -12.88
N ASN A 29 -4.69 -14.95 -13.79
CA ASN A 29 -5.67 -13.86 -13.72
C ASN A 29 -6.60 -14.02 -12.51
N GLN A 30 -7.09 -15.23 -12.25
CA GLN A 30 -7.93 -15.51 -11.09
C GLN A 30 -7.20 -15.30 -9.75
N VAL A 31 -5.88 -15.53 -9.71
CA VAL A 31 -5.03 -15.20 -8.55
C VAL A 31 -5.04 -13.69 -8.30
N ILE A 32 -4.85 -12.88 -9.34
CA ILE A 32 -4.87 -11.42 -9.25
C ILE A 32 -6.25 -10.92 -8.83
N GLU A 33 -7.33 -11.42 -9.45
CA GLU A 33 -8.71 -11.07 -9.11
C GLU A 33 -9.03 -11.37 -7.65
N THR A 34 -8.63 -12.57 -7.18
CA THR A 34 -8.81 -12.95 -5.77
C THR A 34 -8.05 -12.02 -4.84
N PHE A 35 -6.80 -11.70 -5.18
CA PHE A 35 -5.97 -10.78 -4.40
C PHE A 35 -6.64 -9.40 -4.29
N ILE A 36 -7.06 -8.81 -5.41
CA ILE A 36 -7.72 -7.50 -5.43
C ILE A 36 -9.01 -7.52 -4.60
N ALA A 37 -9.85 -8.55 -4.75
CA ALA A 37 -11.08 -8.69 -4.00
C ALA A 37 -10.83 -8.77 -2.48
N ASN A 38 -9.82 -9.55 -2.06
CA ASN A 38 -9.44 -9.66 -0.65
C ASN A 38 -8.94 -8.32 -0.10
N MET A 39 -8.08 -7.61 -0.83
CA MET A 39 -7.58 -6.30 -0.40
C MET A 39 -8.71 -5.26 -0.29
N GLN A 40 -9.69 -5.30 -1.19
CA GLN A 40 -10.88 -4.46 -1.10
C GLN A 40 -11.73 -4.81 0.13
N SER A 41 -11.92 -6.10 0.44
CA SER A 41 -12.64 -6.52 1.66
C SER A 41 -11.95 -6.00 2.92
N CYS A 42 -10.64 -6.20 3.04
CA CYS A 42 -9.86 -5.69 4.16
C CYS A 42 -10.00 -4.17 4.31
N TYR A 43 -9.96 -3.42 3.20
CA TYR A 43 -10.14 -1.98 3.24
C TYR A 43 -11.53 -1.57 3.76
N GLN A 44 -12.60 -2.24 3.30
CA GLN A 44 -13.95 -1.96 3.77
C GLN A 44 -14.13 -2.31 5.26
N GLU A 45 -13.56 -3.43 5.71
CA GLU A 45 -13.59 -3.84 7.12
C GLU A 45 -12.85 -2.84 8.01
N ASN A 46 -11.67 -2.39 7.59
CA ASN A 46 -10.90 -1.39 8.32
C ASN A 46 -11.64 -0.06 8.43
N LEU A 47 -12.28 0.42 7.35
CA LEU A 47 -13.07 1.66 7.38
C LEU A 47 -14.20 1.64 8.42
N GLN A 48 -14.72 0.45 8.75
CA GLN A 48 -15.81 0.30 9.73
C GLN A 48 -15.30 0.17 11.17
N THR A 49 -14.05 -0.25 11.35
CA THR A 49 -13.53 -0.70 12.65
C THR A 49 -12.38 0.14 13.19
N ILE A 50 -11.71 0.92 12.35
CA ILE A 50 -10.49 1.64 12.69
C ILE A 50 -10.65 3.12 12.35
N PRO A 51 -10.37 4.05 13.28
CA PRO A 51 -10.29 5.48 12.98
C PRO A 51 -9.28 5.75 11.87
N VAL A 52 -9.65 6.61 10.91
CA VAL A 52 -8.78 6.94 9.78
C VAL A 52 -8.84 8.43 9.41
N GLN A 53 -7.67 9.03 9.25
CA GLN A 53 -7.51 10.33 8.59
C GLN A 53 -7.09 10.08 7.13
N GLN A 54 -8.02 10.30 6.21
CA GLN A 54 -7.81 10.01 4.78
C GLN A 54 -7.22 11.20 4.02
N SER A 55 -6.48 10.89 2.95
CA SER A 55 -6.02 11.84 1.94
C SER A 55 -5.21 13.01 2.51
N VAL A 56 -4.30 12.73 3.44
CA VAL A 56 -3.34 13.71 3.95
C VAL A 56 -2.29 13.97 2.88
N PRO A 57 -2.21 15.17 2.30
CA PRO A 57 -1.26 15.44 1.22
C PRO A 57 0.16 15.56 1.76
N TYR A 58 1.11 14.95 1.06
CA TYR A 58 2.54 15.24 1.22
C TYR A 58 3.17 15.79 -0.08
N GLY A 59 2.36 15.91 -1.13
CA GLY A 59 2.71 16.48 -2.42
C GLY A 59 1.47 16.60 -3.30
N ASP A 60 1.69 16.56 -4.61
CA ASP A 60 0.63 16.69 -5.61
C ASP A 60 0.16 15.32 -6.12
N GLY A 61 -0.94 15.30 -6.86
CA GLY A 61 -1.40 14.08 -7.54
C GLY A 61 -1.74 12.95 -6.55
N LYS A 62 -1.05 11.82 -6.68
CA LYS A 62 -1.28 10.63 -5.84
C LYS A 62 -0.53 10.65 -4.50
N GLN A 63 0.27 11.68 -4.25
CA GLN A 63 1.11 11.84 -3.06
C GLN A 63 0.28 12.17 -1.81
N MET A 64 -0.44 11.14 -1.35
CA MET A 64 -1.43 11.19 -0.28
C MET A 64 -1.17 10.04 0.70
N ILE A 65 -1.40 10.30 1.99
CA ILE A 65 -1.30 9.32 3.06
C ILE A 65 -2.67 9.13 3.70
N ASP A 66 -3.07 7.87 3.93
CA ASP A 66 -4.17 7.55 4.85
C ASP A 66 -3.55 7.07 6.17
N ILE A 67 -3.88 7.75 7.27
CA ILE A 67 -3.35 7.47 8.61
C ILE A 67 -4.41 6.73 9.41
N TRP A 68 -4.10 5.53 9.89
CA TRP A 68 -5.00 4.64 10.61
C TRP A 68 -4.58 4.48 12.07
N GLY A 69 -5.56 4.39 12.96
CA GLY A 69 -5.34 4.32 14.40
C GLY A 69 -5.37 5.70 15.08
N ASN A 70 -5.17 5.72 16.39
CA ASN A 70 -5.15 6.96 17.17
C ASN A 70 -3.71 7.45 17.38
N GLU A 71 -3.36 8.57 16.75
CA GLU A 71 -2.05 9.21 16.93
C GLU A 71 -1.77 9.64 18.37
N ALA A 72 -2.80 9.95 19.16
CA ALA A 72 -2.62 10.39 20.54
C ALA A 72 -2.17 9.27 21.49
N ASP A 73 -2.51 8.02 21.16
CA ASP A 73 -2.29 6.85 22.02
C ASP A 73 -1.08 6.02 21.59
N SER A 74 -0.41 6.39 20.50
CA SER A 74 0.63 5.57 19.86
C SER A 74 1.99 6.27 19.87
N THR A 75 3.04 5.56 20.27
CA THR A 75 4.42 6.05 20.25
C THR A 75 5.23 5.58 19.04
N GLU A 76 4.70 4.62 18.29
CA GLU A 76 5.35 4.00 17.15
C GLU A 76 4.45 4.05 15.91
N ALA A 77 5.06 4.06 14.74
CA ALA A 77 4.33 4.06 13.48
C ALA A 77 4.91 3.11 12.45
N MET A 78 4.02 2.55 11.66
CA MET A 78 4.34 1.71 10.52
C MET A 78 3.97 2.44 9.22
N VAL A 79 4.95 2.64 8.34
CA VAL A 79 4.73 3.26 7.03
C VAL A 79 4.68 2.16 5.97
N LEU A 80 3.56 2.08 5.26
CA LEU A 80 3.28 1.03 4.29
C LEU A 80 3.25 1.60 2.87
N PHE A 81 4.05 1.00 1.99
CA PHE A 81 4.05 1.26 0.55
C PHE A 81 3.46 0.05 -0.16
N HIS A 82 2.47 0.28 -1.02
CA HIS A 82 1.85 -0.79 -1.78
C HIS A 82 2.79 -1.34 -2.88
N GLY A 83 2.45 -2.52 -3.42
CA GLY A 83 3.14 -3.12 -4.56
C GLY A 83 2.62 -2.62 -5.91
N GLY A 84 2.61 -3.49 -6.92
CA GLY A 84 2.07 -3.17 -8.25
C GLY A 84 3.12 -2.68 -9.24
N TYR A 85 4.37 -3.12 -9.10
CA TYR A 85 5.46 -2.88 -10.06
C TYR A 85 5.66 -1.39 -10.40
N TRP A 86 5.37 -0.50 -9.44
CA TRP A 86 5.40 0.97 -9.58
C TRP A 86 4.46 1.54 -10.67
N GLN A 87 3.56 0.74 -11.23
CA GLN A 87 2.71 1.14 -12.37
C GLN A 87 1.21 1.03 -12.08
N GLU A 88 0.83 0.34 -11.00
CA GLU A 88 -0.55 0.12 -10.59
C GLU A 88 -0.66 -0.01 -9.07
N GLY A 89 -1.89 -0.12 -8.58
CA GLY A 89 -2.22 -0.21 -7.15
C GLY A 89 -2.80 1.08 -6.59
N ASP A 90 -3.05 1.08 -5.29
CA ASP A 90 -3.53 2.23 -4.54
C ASP A 90 -3.23 1.99 -3.05
N ARG A 91 -2.96 3.06 -2.29
CA ARG A 91 -2.76 2.97 -0.83
C ARG A 91 -3.93 2.32 -0.09
N LYS A 92 -5.15 2.43 -0.63
CA LYS A 92 -6.37 1.79 -0.12
C LYS A 92 -6.36 0.27 -0.29
N LEU A 93 -5.67 -0.22 -1.32
CA LEU A 93 -5.55 -1.64 -1.63
C LEU A 93 -4.41 -2.33 -0.87
N PHE A 94 -3.76 -1.66 0.08
CA PHE A 94 -2.71 -2.27 0.91
C PHE A 94 -2.98 -2.06 2.40
N THR A 95 -4.16 -2.50 2.84
CA THR A 95 -4.63 -2.29 4.22
C THR A 95 -4.85 -3.57 5.03
N SER A 96 -4.60 -4.76 4.47
CA SER A 96 -4.74 -6.03 5.21
C SER A 96 -3.96 -6.12 6.53
N PRO A 97 -2.75 -5.52 6.71
CA PRO A 97 -2.06 -5.57 8.00
C PRO A 97 -2.54 -4.49 9.00
N VAL A 98 -3.35 -3.51 8.57
CA VAL A 98 -3.67 -2.31 9.37
C VAL A 98 -4.30 -2.68 10.70
N LYS A 99 -5.32 -3.56 10.70
CA LYS A 99 -6.01 -3.95 11.94
C LYS A 99 -5.06 -4.53 12.98
N VAL A 100 -4.25 -5.50 12.58
CA VAL A 100 -3.32 -6.16 13.50
C VAL A 100 -2.30 -5.17 14.04
N LEU A 101 -1.77 -4.28 13.19
CA LEU A 101 -0.81 -3.27 13.62
C LEU A 101 -1.42 -2.25 14.59
N VAL A 102 -2.64 -1.78 14.32
CA VAL A 102 -3.33 -0.84 15.22
C VAL A 102 -3.68 -1.51 16.55
N ASP A 103 -4.14 -2.77 16.54
CA ASP A 103 -4.42 -3.52 17.76
C ASP A 103 -3.16 -3.72 18.63
N GLU A 104 -1.97 -3.77 18.01
CA GLU A 104 -0.67 -3.83 18.70
C GLU A 104 -0.12 -2.44 19.10
N GLY A 105 -0.88 -1.36 18.90
CA GLY A 105 -0.53 -0.01 19.35
C GLY A 105 0.26 0.84 18.35
N PHE A 106 0.30 0.45 17.07
CA PHE A 106 0.91 1.27 16.02
C PHE A 106 -0.11 2.23 15.39
N VAL A 107 0.36 3.42 15.01
CA VAL A 107 -0.28 4.20 13.94
C VAL A 107 0.22 3.68 12.60
N VAL A 108 -0.68 3.49 11.64
CA VAL A 108 -0.31 2.98 10.32
C VAL A 108 -0.53 4.03 9.25
N ALA A 109 0.53 4.40 8.53
CA ALA A 109 0.48 5.34 7.41
C ALA A 109 0.56 4.58 6.08
N CYS A 110 -0.56 4.51 5.35
CA CYS A 110 -0.60 3.93 4.01
C CYS A 110 -0.31 5.00 2.96
N VAL A 111 0.79 4.85 2.21
CA VAL A 111 1.29 5.87 1.29
C VAL A 111 0.86 5.58 -0.15
N GLY A 112 0.34 6.60 -0.83
CA GLY A 112 0.17 6.62 -2.28
C GLY A 112 1.25 7.46 -2.95
N TYR A 113 1.65 7.09 -4.17
CA TYR A 113 2.68 7.75 -4.97
C TYR A 113 2.30 7.72 -6.46
N ASP A 114 2.91 8.57 -7.28
CA ASP A 114 2.68 8.59 -8.72
C ASP A 114 3.39 7.42 -9.42
N PHE A 115 2.94 7.07 -10.63
CA PHE A 115 3.38 5.82 -11.27
C PHE A 115 4.56 6.02 -12.23
N ALA A 116 5.41 5.00 -12.31
CA ALA A 116 6.55 4.94 -13.23
C ALA A 116 6.13 4.86 -14.72
N THR A 117 4.81 4.82 -15.00
CA THR A 117 4.23 4.96 -16.35
C THR A 117 4.00 6.42 -16.74
N THR A 118 3.96 7.34 -15.77
CA THR A 118 3.74 8.77 -15.97
C THR A 118 4.97 9.61 -15.63
N ILE A 119 5.79 9.14 -14.69
CA ILE A 119 7.04 9.78 -14.25
C ILE A 119 8.18 8.76 -14.23
N SER A 120 9.44 9.21 -14.09
CA SER A 120 10.56 8.27 -13.98
C SER A 120 10.56 7.54 -12.63
N LEU A 121 11.04 6.29 -12.60
CA LEU A 121 11.12 5.52 -11.36
C LEU A 121 11.94 6.23 -10.27
N ASN A 122 13.00 6.97 -10.64
CA ASN A 122 13.78 7.75 -9.68
C ASN A 122 12.92 8.81 -8.98
N VAL A 123 12.03 9.48 -9.71
CA VAL A 123 11.11 10.47 -9.13
C VAL A 123 10.09 9.78 -8.22
N VAL A 124 9.58 8.60 -8.58
CA VAL A 124 8.69 7.81 -7.69
C VAL A 124 9.40 7.47 -6.37
N VAL A 125 10.69 7.11 -6.42
CA VAL A 125 11.49 6.81 -5.22
C VAL A 125 11.72 8.08 -4.38
N GLU A 126 11.92 9.24 -5.01
CA GLU A 126 12.01 10.53 -4.33
C GLU A 126 10.68 10.89 -3.62
N GLU A 127 9.53 10.65 -4.27
CA GLU A 127 8.21 10.80 -3.65
C GLU A 127 8.03 9.89 -2.44
N ALA A 128 8.41 8.61 -2.56
CA ALA A 128 8.33 7.65 -1.45
C ALA A 128 9.23 8.06 -0.27
N THR A 129 10.42 8.57 -0.58
CA THR A 129 11.37 9.09 0.42
C THR A 129 10.79 10.31 1.13
N LYS A 130 10.18 11.24 0.39
CA LYS A 130 9.49 12.42 0.93
C LYS A 130 8.34 12.01 1.86
N ALA A 131 7.55 11.01 1.46
CA ALA A 131 6.45 10.50 2.29
C ALA A 131 6.96 9.99 3.64
N LEU A 132 8.07 9.24 3.66
CA LEU A 132 8.67 8.73 4.90
C LEU A 132 9.06 9.88 5.85
N TYR A 133 9.70 10.94 5.34
CA TYR A 133 10.05 12.11 6.14
C TYR A 133 8.81 12.81 6.72
N VAL A 134 7.75 12.97 5.93
CA VAL A 134 6.51 13.61 6.38
C VAL A 134 5.79 12.74 7.42
N SER A 135 5.75 11.42 7.22
CA SER A 135 5.18 10.47 8.20
C SER A 135 5.90 10.53 9.55
N MET A 136 7.22 10.68 9.58
CA MET A 136 7.97 10.85 10.83
C MET A 136 7.55 12.11 11.61
N ILE A 137 7.20 13.19 10.91
CA ILE A 137 6.77 14.44 11.54
C ILE A 137 5.41 14.27 12.24
N PHE A 138 4.47 13.56 11.62
CA PHE A 138 3.15 13.31 12.21
C PHE A 138 3.25 12.56 13.55
N VAL A 139 4.11 11.55 13.60
CA VAL A 139 4.27 10.65 14.75
C VAL A 139 5.05 11.33 15.88
N CYS A 140 6.11 12.07 15.57
CA CYS A 140 6.99 12.67 16.58
C CYS A 140 6.44 13.96 17.21
N PHE A 141 5.67 14.78 16.49
CA PHE A 141 5.32 16.12 16.96
C PHE A 141 3.93 16.23 17.62
N ARG A 142 3.00 15.29 17.39
CA ARG A 142 1.69 15.31 18.06
C ARG A 142 1.67 14.66 19.44
N GLY A 143 2.64 13.80 19.74
CA GLY A 143 2.84 13.21 21.07
C GLY A 143 3.41 14.16 22.12
N GLN A 144 3.79 15.41 21.76
CA GLN A 144 4.43 16.37 22.67
C GLN A 144 3.57 17.58 23.04
N SER A 145 2.37 17.73 22.49
CA SER A 145 1.48 18.88 22.80
C SER A 145 0.50 18.62 23.96
N GLY A 146 0.71 17.56 24.74
CA GLY A 146 -0.12 17.18 25.89
C GLY A 146 0.71 16.95 27.15
N SER A 147 1.33 18.02 27.68
CA SER A 147 1.89 18.05 29.04
C SER A 147 1.68 19.41 29.67
#